data_AF-A0A6M0FSZ7-F1
#
_entry.id   AF-A0A6M0FSZ7-F1
#
_cell.length_a   1.000
_cell.length_b   1.000
_cell.length_c   1.000
_cell.angle_alpha   90.00
_cell.angle_beta   90.00
_cell.angle_gamma   90.00
#
_symmetry.space_group_name_H-M   'P 1'
#
loop_
_entity.id
_entity.type
_entity.pdbx_description
1 polymer ?
#
loop_
_entity_poly.entity_id
_entity_poly.type
_entity_poly.pdbx_seq_one_letter_code
_entity_poly.pdbx_strand_id
1 'polypeptide(L)'
;MKRLISPISIILFLAIVASEVKATGISGDTNSPHIIHANTHPSYGTRGLTNHHFEVHVEGKPLTRLLIELPEQLNIHRGVKVADSMGNSIQANITINKQIAALEFAQPVPIGTIVSIDILGVETSIFGLSDRMWQYKIFGNLVGLDRNIILGTTTVKIDDD
;
A
#
# COMPACT_ATOMS: atom_id res chain seq x y z
N MET A 1 50.97 -54.48 27.37
CA MET A 1 50.09 -53.41 27.89
C MET A 1 49.32 -52.84 26.70
N LYS A 2 47.99 -52.97 26.68
CA LYS A 2 47.11 -52.59 25.56
C LYS A 2 46.80 -51.09 25.63
N ARG A 3 46.87 -50.34 24.52
CA ARG A 3 46.30 -49.00 24.42
C ARG A 3 45.51 -48.90 23.11
N LEU A 4 44.25 -48.50 23.27
CA LEU A 4 43.18 -48.47 22.27
C LEU A 4 43.32 -47.22 21.39
N ILE A 5 43.15 -47.37 20.08
CA ILE A 5 43.05 -46.26 19.12
C ILE A 5 41.56 -45.92 19.00
N SER A 6 41.17 -44.69 19.32
CA SER A 6 39.80 -44.18 19.16
C SER A 6 39.69 -43.44 17.82
N PRO A 7 38.73 -43.77 16.93
CA PRO A 7 38.46 -42.95 15.75
C PRO A 7 37.44 -41.85 16.11
N ILE A 8 37.85 -40.59 15.92
CA ILE A 8 36.97 -39.42 16.01
C ILE A 8 36.04 -39.43 14.80
N SER A 9 34.73 -39.51 15.02
CA SER A 9 33.72 -39.35 13.97
C SER A 9 33.26 -37.89 13.92
N ILE A 10 33.40 -37.23 12.78
CA ILE A 10 32.87 -35.89 12.52
C ILE A 10 31.48 -36.04 11.90
N ILE A 11 30.46 -35.54 12.58
CA ILE A 11 29.07 -35.52 12.09
C ILE A 11 28.88 -34.19 11.34
N LEU A 12 28.52 -34.27 10.05
CA LEU A 12 28.23 -33.11 9.20
C LEU A 12 26.75 -32.74 9.35
N PHE A 13 26.45 -31.56 9.88
CA PHE A 13 25.08 -31.02 9.92
C PHE A 13 24.73 -30.42 8.55
N LEU A 14 23.72 -30.98 7.88
CA LEU A 14 23.12 -30.38 6.70
C LEU A 14 22.23 -29.19 7.14
N ALA A 15 22.60 -27.97 6.77
CA ALA A 15 21.73 -26.82 6.93
C ALA A 15 20.64 -26.87 5.84
N ILE A 16 19.39 -27.09 6.24
CA ILE A 16 18.23 -26.95 5.35
C ILE A 16 18.03 -25.45 5.14
N VAL A 17 18.31 -24.97 3.93
CA VAL A 17 18.00 -23.60 3.54
C VAL A 17 16.49 -23.54 3.33
N ALA A 18 15.75 -23.06 4.33
CA ALA A 18 14.35 -22.74 4.13
C ALA A 18 14.27 -21.55 3.16
N SER A 19 13.66 -21.74 1.98
CA SER A 19 13.31 -20.60 1.13
C SER A 19 12.28 -19.77 1.87
N GLU A 20 12.66 -18.56 2.27
CA GLU A 20 11.73 -17.57 2.79
C GLU A 20 10.78 -17.14 1.66
N VAL A 21 9.65 -17.84 1.52
CA VAL A 21 8.53 -17.34 0.70
C VAL A 21 7.91 -16.19 1.50
N LYS A 22 8.24 -14.96 1.11
CA LYS A 22 7.54 -13.79 1.63
C LYS A 22 6.09 -13.86 1.17
N ALA A 23 5.16 -13.78 2.11
CA ALA A 23 3.75 -13.56 1.79
C ALA A 23 3.63 -12.27 0.98
N THR A 24 3.16 -12.37 -0.26
CA THR A 24 3.05 -11.22 -1.19
C THR A 24 1.89 -10.28 -0.84
N GLY A 25 1.06 -10.63 0.16
CA GLY A 25 -0.18 -9.91 0.47
C GLY A 25 -1.29 -10.08 -0.59
N ILE A 26 -0.97 -10.68 -1.74
CA ILE A 26 -1.90 -10.95 -2.83
C ILE A 26 -2.61 -12.26 -2.51
N SER A 27 -3.87 -12.18 -2.08
CA SER A 27 -4.74 -13.37 -2.04
C SER A 27 -4.91 -13.86 -3.47
N GLY A 28 -4.46 -15.09 -3.77
CA GLY A 28 -4.51 -15.65 -5.13
C GLY A 28 -5.92 -15.92 -5.69
N ASP A 29 -6.98 -15.50 -4.98
CA ASP A 29 -8.38 -15.72 -5.37
C ASP A 29 -9.29 -14.59 -4.86
N THR A 30 -9.01 -13.35 -5.25
CA THR A 30 -9.92 -12.22 -5.00
C THR A 30 -10.58 -11.77 -6.29
N ASN A 31 -11.87 -12.07 -6.47
CA ASN A 31 -12.64 -11.60 -7.63
C ASN A 31 -13.02 -10.10 -7.57
N SER A 32 -12.23 -9.29 -6.88
CA SER A 32 -12.45 -7.85 -6.67
C SER A 32 -11.11 -7.15 -6.42
N PRO A 33 -10.97 -5.86 -6.79
CA PRO A 33 -9.79 -5.11 -6.42
C PRO A 33 -9.62 -5.06 -4.91
N HIS A 34 -8.37 -5.02 -4.46
CA HIS A 34 -8.01 -5.04 -3.05
C HIS A 34 -6.69 -4.29 -2.80
N ILE A 35 -6.53 -3.83 -1.56
CA ILE A 35 -5.31 -3.14 -1.12
C ILE A 35 -4.25 -4.21 -0.84
N ILE A 36 -3.07 -4.08 -1.41
CA ILE A 36 -1.95 -5.03 -1.20
C ILE A 36 -0.82 -4.43 -0.38
N HIS A 37 -0.70 -3.10 -0.37
CA HIS A 37 0.36 -2.40 0.36
C HIS A 37 -0.08 -1.00 0.79
N ALA A 38 0.46 -0.55 1.92
CA ALA A 38 0.36 0.83 2.36
C ALA A 38 1.53 1.19 3.27
N ASN A 39 2.08 2.39 3.11
CA ASN A 39 3.10 2.93 4.00
C ASN A 39 3.12 4.46 3.97
N THR A 40 4.07 5.03 4.70
CA THR A 40 4.35 6.47 4.72
C THR A 40 5.84 6.71 4.67
N HIS A 41 6.21 7.85 4.12
CA HIS A 41 7.59 8.33 4.14
C HIS A 41 7.65 9.86 4.28
N PRO A 42 8.74 10.42 4.82
CA PRO A 42 8.89 11.86 4.96
C PRO A 42 8.74 12.59 3.61
N SER A 43 8.13 13.78 3.62
CA SER A 43 8.12 14.65 2.45
C SER A 43 9.44 15.42 2.41
N TYR A 44 10.24 15.20 1.37
CA TYR A 44 11.57 15.79 1.27
C TYR A 44 11.54 17.32 1.44
N GLY A 45 12.40 17.83 2.33
CA GLY A 45 12.60 19.26 2.55
C GLY A 45 11.50 19.98 3.33
N THR A 46 10.56 19.28 3.99
CA THR A 46 9.52 19.96 4.80
C THR A 46 9.18 19.20 6.07
N ARG A 47 9.56 19.78 7.22
CA ARG A 47 9.20 19.25 8.54
C ARG A 47 7.68 19.27 8.73
N GLY A 48 7.15 18.20 9.29
CA GLY A 48 5.72 18.07 9.59
C GLY A 48 4.84 17.61 8.43
N LEU A 49 5.41 17.40 7.23
CA LEU A 49 4.69 16.83 6.09
C LEU A 49 5.20 15.42 5.76
N THR A 50 4.26 14.51 5.53
CA THR A 50 4.52 13.14 5.08
C THR A 50 3.89 12.88 3.73
N ASN A 51 4.39 11.89 3.01
CA ASN A 51 3.70 11.33 1.86
C ASN A 51 3.15 9.96 2.27
N HIS A 52 1.94 9.66 1.82
CA HIS A 52 1.23 8.44 2.14
C HIS A 52 1.05 7.65 0.85
N HIS A 53 1.40 6.39 0.87
CA HIS A 53 1.46 5.56 -0.31
C HIS A 53 0.59 4.32 -0.13
N PHE A 54 -0.12 3.95 -1.20
CA PHE A 54 -1.02 2.82 -1.26
C PHE A 54 -0.84 2.07 -2.58
N GLU A 55 -0.95 0.76 -2.55
CA GLU A 55 -1.04 -0.07 -3.75
C GLU A 55 -2.36 -0.84 -3.76
N VAL A 56 -3.08 -0.74 -4.87
CA VAL A 56 -4.34 -1.44 -5.13
C VAL A 56 -4.14 -2.36 -6.32
N HIS A 57 -4.33 -3.66 -6.12
CA HIS A 57 -4.36 -4.62 -7.20
C HIS A 57 -5.76 -4.66 -7.82
N VAL A 58 -5.87 -4.43 -9.13
CA VAL A 58 -7.14 -4.45 -9.86
C VAL A 58 -7.48 -5.88 -10.26
N GLU A 59 -8.52 -6.47 -9.66
CA GLU A 59 -9.01 -7.81 -10.01
C GLU A 59 -10.52 -7.85 -10.28
N GLY A 60 -10.98 -8.92 -10.93
CA GLY A 60 -12.39 -9.16 -11.25
C GLY A 60 -12.92 -8.33 -12.42
N LYS A 61 -12.81 -6.99 -12.36
CA LYS A 61 -13.25 -6.07 -13.43
C LYS A 61 -12.34 -4.82 -13.51
N PRO A 62 -12.27 -4.16 -14.68
CA PRO A 62 -11.54 -2.91 -14.80
C PRO A 62 -12.08 -1.81 -13.86
N LEU A 63 -11.16 -1.05 -13.27
CA LEU A 63 -11.42 -0.03 -12.26
C LEU A 63 -11.57 1.34 -12.94
N THR A 64 -12.69 2.02 -12.72
CA THR A 64 -13.01 3.33 -13.32
C THR A 64 -12.76 4.49 -12.37
N ARG A 65 -12.82 4.24 -11.06
CA ARG A 65 -12.65 5.27 -10.03
C ARG A 65 -12.08 4.68 -8.74
N LEU A 66 -11.26 5.46 -8.04
CA LEU A 66 -10.94 5.25 -6.63
C LEU A 66 -11.42 6.43 -5.79
N LEU A 67 -11.96 6.12 -4.61
CA LEU A 67 -12.20 7.10 -3.56
C LEU A 67 -11.37 6.73 -2.34
N ILE A 68 -10.60 7.68 -1.85
CA ILE A 68 -9.81 7.53 -0.64
C ILE A 68 -10.40 8.48 0.41
N GLU A 69 -10.98 7.91 1.45
CA GLU A 69 -11.49 8.64 2.61
C GLU A 69 -10.35 8.81 3.61
N LEU A 70 -9.97 10.07 3.83
CA LEU A 70 -8.95 10.50 4.77
C LEU A 70 -9.55 10.66 6.18
N PRO A 71 -8.78 10.36 7.23
CA PRO A 71 -9.11 10.83 8.58
C PRO A 71 -9.32 12.35 8.63
N GLU A 72 -10.26 12.80 9.46
CA GLU A 72 -10.63 14.21 9.58
C GLU A 72 -9.47 15.14 9.93
N GLN A 73 -8.44 14.60 10.56
CA GLN A 73 -7.31 15.36 11.08
C GLN A 73 -6.16 15.47 10.09
N LEU A 74 -6.31 14.91 8.88
CA LEU A 74 -5.32 14.98 7.81
C LEU A 74 -5.74 15.97 6.72
N ASN A 75 -4.77 16.76 6.26
CA ASN A 75 -4.93 17.68 5.14
C ASN A 75 -3.91 17.36 4.06
N ILE A 76 -4.31 17.44 2.78
CA ILE A 76 -3.42 17.22 1.62
C ILE A 76 -2.97 18.57 1.07
N HIS A 77 -1.66 18.80 1.00
CA HIS A 77 -1.10 20.07 0.49
C HIS A 77 -0.49 20.00 -0.91
N ARG A 78 -0.08 18.82 -1.38
CA ARG A 78 0.69 18.67 -2.64
C ARG A 78 0.00 17.76 -3.68
N GLY A 79 -1.26 17.42 -3.43
CA GLY A 79 -2.08 16.63 -4.35
C GLY A 79 -1.83 15.12 -4.26
N VAL A 80 -2.21 14.42 -5.33
CA VAL A 80 -2.11 12.96 -5.44
C VAL A 80 -1.45 12.60 -6.77
N LYS A 81 -0.56 11.60 -6.76
CA LYS A 81 0.01 10.99 -7.97
C LYS A 81 -0.48 9.55 -8.10
N VAL A 82 -0.62 9.11 -9.34
CA VAL A 82 -1.08 7.78 -9.69
C VAL A 82 -0.18 7.20 -10.77
N ALA A 83 0.29 5.98 -10.55
CA ALA A 83 1.13 5.26 -11.49
C ALA A 83 0.82 3.76 -11.48
N ASP A 84 1.34 3.04 -12.47
CA ASP A 84 1.41 1.57 -12.44
C ASP A 84 2.65 1.09 -11.65
N SER A 85 2.82 -0.23 -11.52
CA SER A 85 3.98 -0.84 -10.85
C SER A 85 5.32 -0.59 -11.56
N MET A 86 5.31 -0.10 -12.80
CA MET A 86 6.50 0.29 -13.54
C MET A 86 6.82 1.79 -13.37
N GLY A 87 5.99 2.54 -12.64
CA GLY A 87 6.11 3.97 -12.44
C GLY A 87 5.57 4.81 -13.61
N ASN A 88 4.88 4.20 -14.58
CA ASN A 88 4.23 4.97 -15.64
C ASN A 88 2.99 5.65 -15.07
N SER A 89 2.83 6.94 -15.34
CA SER A 89 1.67 7.69 -14.87
C SER A 89 0.38 7.13 -15.46
N ILE A 90 -0.60 6.88 -14.59
CA ILE A 90 -1.97 6.55 -15.00
C ILE A 90 -2.76 7.85 -14.99
N GLN A 91 -3.31 8.22 -16.14
CA GLN A 91 -4.08 9.46 -16.26
C GLN A 91 -5.39 9.36 -15.48
N ALA A 92 -5.58 10.26 -14.53
CA ALA A 92 -6.81 10.40 -13.76
C ALA A 92 -7.15 11.87 -13.52
N ASN A 93 -8.44 12.21 -13.50
CA ASN A 93 -8.92 13.47 -12.98
C ASN A 93 -9.04 13.35 -11.45
N ILE A 94 -8.27 14.16 -10.74
CA ILE A 94 -8.14 14.08 -9.29
C ILE A 94 -8.86 15.27 -8.68
N THR A 95 -9.81 14.98 -7.80
CA THR A 95 -10.49 16.00 -7.00
C THR A 95 -10.31 15.70 -5.52
N ILE A 96 -10.05 16.72 -4.73
CA ILE A 96 -9.92 16.61 -3.28
C ILE A 96 -11.02 17.49 -2.70
N ASN A 97 -11.98 16.89 -2.02
CA ASN A 97 -13.09 17.59 -1.40
C ASN A 97 -13.24 17.12 0.04
N LYS A 98 -13.03 18.03 0.99
CA LYS A 98 -12.99 17.72 2.42
C LYS A 98 -12.02 16.57 2.68
N GLN A 99 -12.51 15.47 3.23
CA GLN A 99 -11.78 14.25 3.56
C GLN A 99 -11.80 13.20 2.43
N ILE A 100 -12.19 13.53 1.20
CA ILE A 100 -12.24 12.55 0.10
C ILE A 100 -11.33 13.00 -1.03
N ALA A 101 -10.35 12.15 -1.36
CA ALA A 101 -9.63 12.21 -2.62
C ALA A 101 -10.29 11.26 -3.62
N ALA A 102 -10.88 11.82 -4.69
CA ALA A 102 -11.52 11.07 -5.76
C ALA A 102 -10.63 11.08 -7.01
N LEU A 103 -10.31 9.89 -7.51
CA LEU A 103 -9.48 9.64 -8.67
C LEU A 103 -10.35 9.01 -9.76
N GLU A 104 -10.74 9.81 -10.75
CA GLU A 104 -11.49 9.35 -11.92
C GLU A 104 -10.52 8.97 -13.03
N PHE A 105 -10.36 7.68 -13.35
CA PHE A 105 -9.42 7.29 -14.39
C PHE A 105 -9.92 7.70 -15.78
N ALA A 106 -9.03 8.27 -16.60
CA ALA A 106 -9.38 8.70 -17.96
C ALA A 106 -9.79 7.52 -18.86
N GLN A 107 -9.23 6.34 -18.59
CA GLN A 107 -9.65 5.06 -19.13
C GLN A 107 -9.76 4.04 -18.00
N PRO A 108 -10.66 3.04 -18.08
CA PRO A 108 -10.72 1.99 -17.07
C PRO A 108 -9.37 1.28 -16.92
N VAL A 109 -8.86 1.21 -15.70
CA VAL A 109 -7.60 0.52 -15.40
C VAL A 109 -7.82 -0.99 -15.56
N PRO A 110 -7.01 -1.68 -16.39
CA PRO A 110 -7.19 -3.10 -16.66
C PRO A 110 -6.97 -4.00 -15.43
N ILE A 111 -7.60 -5.18 -15.47
CA ILE A 111 -7.35 -6.27 -14.52
C ILE A 111 -5.86 -6.66 -14.55
N GLY A 112 -5.31 -7.03 -13.39
CA GLY A 112 -3.91 -7.41 -13.20
C GLY A 112 -2.98 -6.20 -13.02
N THR A 113 -3.49 -4.97 -13.12
CA THR A 113 -2.70 -3.76 -12.89
C THR A 113 -2.60 -3.51 -11.39
N ILE A 114 -1.40 -3.22 -10.90
CA ILE A 114 -1.19 -2.63 -9.57
C ILE A 114 -1.17 -1.12 -9.74
N VAL A 115 -2.17 -0.46 -9.16
CA VAL A 115 -2.26 0.99 -9.12
C VAL A 115 -1.53 1.47 -7.87
N SER A 116 -0.45 2.22 -8.08
CA SER A 116 0.30 2.93 -7.06
C SER A 116 -0.29 4.34 -6.90
N ILE A 117 -0.62 4.70 -5.65
CA ILE A 117 -1.19 6.00 -5.30
C ILE A 117 -0.32 6.67 -4.24
N ASP A 118 0.22 7.85 -4.54
CA ASP A 118 0.94 8.69 -3.59
C ASP A 118 0.11 9.94 -3.25
N ILE A 119 -0.32 10.07 -2.00
CA ILE A 119 -0.86 11.31 -1.46
C ILE A 119 0.30 12.15 -0.92
N LEU A 120 0.49 13.33 -1.49
CA LEU A 120 1.67 14.15 -1.26
C LEU A 120 1.41 15.28 -0.27
N GLY A 121 2.38 15.49 0.63
CA GLY A 121 2.35 16.59 1.58
C GLY A 121 1.15 16.53 2.51
N VAL A 122 0.91 15.37 3.09
CA VAL A 122 -0.10 15.18 4.12
C VAL A 122 0.39 15.82 5.42
N GLU A 123 -0.43 16.71 5.96
CA GLU A 123 -0.22 17.37 7.25
C GLU A 123 -1.17 16.78 8.29
N THR A 124 -0.64 16.51 9.48
CA THR A 124 -1.44 16.17 10.65
C THR A 124 -1.76 17.44 11.43
N SER A 125 -3.05 17.77 11.54
CA SER A 125 -3.52 19.00 12.21
C SER A 125 -3.42 18.98 13.75
N ILE A 126 -3.28 17.80 14.36
CA ILE A 126 -3.13 17.66 15.82
C ILE A 126 -1.66 17.46 16.18
N PHE A 127 -1.01 18.54 16.62
CA PHE A 127 0.33 18.47 17.20
C PHE A 127 0.28 17.74 18.55
N GLY A 128 1.11 16.71 18.74
CA GLY A 128 1.40 16.14 20.06
C GLY A 128 0.68 14.84 20.45
N LEU A 129 0.02 14.13 19.53
CA LEU A 129 -0.44 12.77 19.79
C LEU A 129 0.65 11.75 19.46
N SER A 130 0.94 10.88 20.43
CA SER A 130 1.98 9.84 20.40
C SER A 130 1.70 8.73 19.38
N ASP A 131 0.43 8.52 19.04
CA ASP A 131 -0.01 7.49 18.09
C ASP A 131 -0.40 8.13 16.76
N ARG A 132 0.54 8.18 15.81
CA ARG A 132 0.31 8.69 14.45
C ARG A 132 -0.07 7.57 13.49
N MET A 133 -1.02 6.73 13.92
CA MET A 133 -1.63 5.71 13.08
C MET A 133 -2.91 6.24 12.46
N TRP A 134 -2.93 6.33 11.14
CA TRP A 134 -4.04 6.89 10.38
C TRP A 134 -4.72 5.80 9.57
N GLN A 135 -6.01 5.57 9.82
CA GLN A 135 -6.79 4.57 9.08
C GLN A 135 -7.53 5.23 7.92
N TYR A 136 -7.25 4.74 6.71
CA TYR A 136 -7.91 5.14 5.47
C TYR A 136 -8.97 4.13 5.09
N LYS A 137 -10.05 4.59 4.46
CA LYS A 137 -11.00 3.71 3.75
C LYS A 137 -10.84 3.92 2.26
N ILE A 138 -10.75 2.83 1.52
CA ILE A 138 -10.59 2.88 0.07
C ILE A 138 -11.79 2.20 -0.59
N PHE A 139 -12.39 2.91 -1.53
CA PHE A 139 -13.53 2.44 -2.32
C PHE A 139 -13.17 2.46 -3.80
N GLY A 140 -13.78 1.57 -4.58
CA GLY A 140 -13.60 1.48 -6.02
C GLY A 140 -14.93 1.48 -6.76
N ASN A 141 -14.96 2.04 -7.97
CA ASN A 141 -16.03 1.79 -8.93
C ASN A 141 -15.46 0.96 -10.09
N LEU A 142 -16.24 -0.02 -10.55
CA LEU A 142 -15.83 -0.93 -11.61
C LEU A 142 -16.72 -0.73 -12.84
N VAL A 143 -16.19 -1.07 -14.01
CA VAL A 143 -16.98 -1.06 -15.26
C VAL A 143 -18.25 -1.89 -15.08
N GLY A 144 -19.38 -1.27 -15.42
CA GLY A 144 -20.71 -1.90 -15.33
C GLY A 144 -21.35 -1.89 -13.94
N LEU A 145 -20.74 -1.22 -12.95
CA LEU A 145 -21.34 -0.98 -11.64
C LEU A 145 -21.71 0.50 -11.48
N ASP A 146 -22.91 0.76 -10.99
CA ASP A 146 -23.45 2.09 -10.70
C ASP A 146 -23.16 2.57 -9.28
N ARG A 147 -22.40 1.78 -8.50
CA ARG A 147 -22.08 2.02 -7.10
C ARG A 147 -20.61 1.80 -6.79
N ASN A 148 -20.14 2.41 -5.71
CA ASN A 148 -18.83 2.12 -5.15
C ASN A 148 -18.86 0.82 -4.33
N ILE A 149 -17.78 0.06 -4.40
CA ILE A 149 -17.52 -1.10 -3.54
C ILE A 149 -16.41 -0.75 -2.55
N ILE A 150 -16.47 -1.32 -1.35
CA ILE A 150 -15.40 -1.17 -0.35
C ILE A 150 -14.25 -2.09 -0.79
N LEU A 151 -13.06 -1.52 -1.02
CA LEU A 151 -11.86 -2.31 -1.31
C LEU A 151 -11.12 -2.70 -0.02
N GLY A 152 -11.28 -1.90 1.03
CA GLY A 152 -10.79 -2.22 2.36
C GLY A 152 -10.46 -0.98 3.18
N THR A 153 -9.82 -1.23 4.32
CA THR A 153 -9.20 -0.18 5.13
C THR A 153 -7.72 -0.48 5.29
N THR A 154 -6.91 0.56 5.35
CA THR A 154 -5.48 0.41 5.60
C THR A 154 -5.01 1.42 6.63
N THR A 155 -3.98 1.05 7.39
CA THR A 155 -3.39 1.91 8.41
C THR A 155 -2.00 2.30 7.95
N VAL A 156 -1.70 3.58 8.04
CA VAL A 156 -0.36 4.10 7.84
C VAL A 156 0.14 4.72 9.12
N LYS A 157 1.39 4.42 9.46
CA LYS A 157 2.03 4.88 10.68
C LYS A 157 3.11 5.89 10.32
N ILE A 158 2.94 7.13 10.75
CA ILE A 158 3.99 8.14 10.62
C ILE A 158 5.08 7.78 11.65
N ASP A 159 6.25 7.38 11.16
CA ASP A 159 7.42 7.20 12.01
C ASP A 159 8.00 8.57 12.38
N ASP A 160 8.45 8.70 13.63
CA ASP A 160 9.27 9.83 14.06
C ASP A 160 10.70 9.60 13.56
N ASP A 161 11.17 10.47 12.68
CA ASP A 161 12.60 10.62 12.34
C ASP A 161 13.40 11.23 13.51
#